data_AF-A0A972S479-F1
#
_entry.id   AF-A0A972S479-F1
#
_cell.length_a   1.000
_cell.length_b   1.000
_cell.length_c   1.000
_cell.angle_alpha   90.00
_cell.angle_beta   90.00
_cell.angle_gamma   90.00
#
_symmetry.space_group_name_H-M   'P 1'
#
loop_
_entity.id
_entity.type
_entity.pdbx_description
1 polymer ?
#
loop_
_entity_poly.entity_id
_entity_poly.type
_entity_poly.pdbx_seq_one_letter_code
_entity_poly.pdbx_strand_id
1 'polypeptide(L)'
;MKKQLFLALVLTLLFLLPDLVFKIFYSHYLVFHPSMLKEIGALYLLSFLILSIKNYWVRFGFAFFVAALSFAQLFHFAYFHSYLMPYEISLVDQSDELFDTLERIFGFVFLPILLFVLQLAALAWVLKKSAFTFRYAWLIIVLLLAIGPISAMKRKRAYIYLPKATSFSFKNTFNALSWFTAKELFQDRKTPHFKPYELRELNTTLPHNIIVVMGESLSSKRMSLFGYPKSTTPHLEALKSRPNFLYTKGFSGGVTTDVAVPTFFTLKREPQNIAPLVTNKTNLLRLAKERGYATHYATTQNLFVIGGVLADFSDEVKVFTGYDELLLDYLRSIDTNQSNFVILHQRNSHSPYEKYTPPKFYKYPFKDEPYESYMRNSYLNSLLYTDWLLSEIFKEAENMRGCTIVFATSDHGEMMGDKSEKGRFGHVYLGYEDAKVPMMIYYTKSCPASLTKELSLDKVISHYQFGKMIAKTLGYEVENPNDDGTYYINGVDIAGHKGFLKIKEKK
;
A
#
# COMPACT_ATOMS: atom_id res chain seq x y z
N MET A 1 -12.05 -20.23 45.57
CA MET A 1 -10.72 -19.87 45.02
C MET A 1 -10.13 -20.94 44.08
N LYS A 2 -9.90 -22.19 44.49
CA LYS A 2 -9.33 -23.27 43.62
C LYS A 2 -10.06 -23.45 42.28
N LYS A 3 -11.40 -23.50 42.29
CA LYS A 3 -12.23 -23.58 41.07
C LYS A 3 -12.05 -22.39 40.13
N GLN A 4 -11.86 -21.17 40.66
CA GLN A 4 -11.62 -19.96 39.86
C GLN A 4 -10.25 -20.01 39.18
N LEU A 5 -9.22 -20.45 39.90
CA LEU A 5 -7.86 -20.62 39.36
C LEU A 5 -7.83 -21.64 38.22
N PHE A 6 -8.59 -22.73 38.34
CA PHE A 6 -8.75 -23.71 37.27
C PHE A 6 -9.49 -23.13 36.06
N LEU A 7 -10.62 -22.43 36.26
CA LEU A 7 -11.34 -21.78 35.15
C LEU A 7 -10.47 -20.73 34.45
N ALA A 8 -9.65 -19.98 35.18
CA ALA A 8 -8.70 -19.03 34.60
C ALA A 8 -7.64 -19.74 33.73
N LEU A 9 -7.18 -20.93 34.12
CA LEU A 9 -6.26 -21.74 33.33
C LEU A 9 -6.93 -22.19 32.02
N VAL A 10 -8.17 -22.70 32.11
CA VAL A 10 -8.97 -23.09 30.94
C VAL A 10 -9.15 -21.91 29.98
N LEU A 11 -9.52 -20.73 30.50
CA LEU A 11 -9.69 -19.53 29.67
C LEU A 11 -8.37 -19.06 29.04
N THR A 12 -7.25 -19.19 29.76
CA THR A 12 -5.90 -18.89 29.22
C THR A 12 -5.57 -19.81 28.05
N LEU A 13 -5.79 -21.12 28.21
CA LEU A 13 -5.56 -22.09 27.14
C LEU A 13 -6.45 -21.82 25.92
N LEU A 14 -7.71 -21.41 26.14
CA LEU A 14 -8.60 -21.00 25.05
C LEU A 14 -8.11 -19.77 24.28
N PHE A 15 -7.48 -18.80 24.95
CA PHE A 15 -6.88 -17.65 24.28
C PHE A 15 -5.60 -18.01 23.50
N LEU A 16 -4.83 -19.00 23.95
CA LEU A 16 -3.62 -19.45 23.27
C LEU A 16 -3.90 -20.41 22.11
N LEU A 17 -5.04 -21.12 22.14
CA LEU A 17 -5.36 -22.18 21.19
C LEU A 17 -5.29 -21.75 19.71
N PRO A 18 -5.79 -20.56 19.30
CA PRO A 18 -5.68 -20.13 17.90
C PRO A 18 -4.24 -20.08 17.40
N ASP A 19 -3.30 -19.49 18.14
CA ASP A 19 -1.88 -19.45 17.76
C ASP A 19 -1.29 -20.86 17.61
N LEU A 20 -1.63 -21.76 18.54
CA LEU A 20 -1.12 -23.13 18.55
C LEU A 20 -1.59 -23.92 17.33
N VAL A 21 -2.90 -23.83 17.03
CA VAL A 21 -3.49 -24.52 15.87
C VAL A 21 -3.00 -23.88 14.57
N PHE A 22 -3.00 -22.55 14.48
CA PHE A 22 -2.58 -21.83 13.28
C PHE A 22 -1.15 -22.17 12.87
N LYS A 23 -0.22 -22.27 13.84
CA LYS A 23 1.18 -22.66 13.58
C LYS A 23 1.32 -24.04 12.91
N ILE A 24 0.39 -24.97 13.16
CA ILE A 24 0.44 -26.31 12.54
C ILE A 24 0.28 -26.21 11.02
N PHE A 25 -0.57 -25.27 10.56
CA PHE A 25 -0.87 -25.07 9.14
C PHE A 25 0.04 -24.04 8.47
N TYR A 26 0.56 -23.07 9.23
CA TYR A 26 1.45 -22.02 8.72
C TYR A 26 2.86 -22.15 9.29
N SER A 27 3.71 -22.93 8.62
CA SER A 27 5.08 -23.25 9.07
C SER A 27 5.99 -22.03 9.28
N HIS A 28 5.72 -20.92 8.58
CA HIS A 28 6.42 -19.65 8.72
C HIS A 28 5.92 -18.77 9.87
N TYR A 29 4.81 -19.15 10.52
CA TYR A 29 4.29 -18.47 11.69
C TYR A 29 5.03 -18.93 12.95
N LEU A 30 5.96 -18.08 13.42
CA LEU A 30 6.76 -18.37 14.60
C LEU A 30 6.08 -17.80 15.86
N VAL A 31 6.05 -18.58 16.94
CA VAL A 31 5.45 -18.18 18.24
C VAL A 31 6.24 -18.74 19.46
N PHE A 32 7.50 -19.19 19.33
CA PHE A 32 8.14 -19.96 20.42
C PHE A 32 9.57 -19.54 20.80
N HIS A 33 9.76 -19.03 22.02
CA HIS A 33 11.06 -18.74 22.66
C HIS A 33 10.92 -18.60 24.21
N PRO A 34 11.99 -18.67 25.04
CA PRO A 34 11.92 -18.76 26.51
C PRO A 34 11.24 -17.58 27.25
N SER A 35 10.92 -16.47 26.58
CA SER A 35 10.21 -15.33 27.17
C SER A 35 8.69 -15.52 27.31
N MET A 36 8.11 -16.62 26.81
CA MET A 36 6.66 -16.86 26.80
C MET A 36 6.04 -16.98 28.19
N LEU A 37 6.78 -17.46 29.19
CA LEU A 37 6.23 -17.64 30.55
C LEU A 37 5.68 -16.34 31.14
N LYS A 38 6.30 -15.20 30.83
CA LYS A 38 5.81 -13.88 31.26
C LYS A 38 4.49 -13.51 30.58
N GLU A 39 4.35 -13.84 29.29
CA GLU A 39 3.13 -13.57 28.52
C GLU A 39 1.98 -14.47 28.96
N ILE A 40 2.24 -15.76 29.16
CA ILE A 40 1.26 -16.73 29.68
C ILE A 40 0.83 -16.34 31.09
N GLY A 41 1.77 -15.97 31.96
CA GLY A 41 1.46 -15.49 33.32
C GLY A 41 0.59 -14.23 33.32
N ALA A 42 0.89 -13.26 32.45
CA ALA A 42 0.07 -12.05 32.30
C ALA A 42 -1.33 -12.37 31.76
N LEU A 43 -1.43 -13.26 30.76
CA LEU A 43 -2.70 -13.71 30.21
C LEU A 43 -3.53 -14.52 31.21
N TYR A 44 -2.87 -15.31 32.06
CA TYR A 44 -3.49 -16.04 33.16
C TYR A 44 -4.10 -15.10 34.21
N LEU A 45 -3.34 -14.08 34.60
CA LEU A 45 -3.85 -13.04 35.49
C LEU A 45 -5.04 -12.29 34.86
N LEU A 46 -4.93 -11.93 33.57
CA LEU A 46 -6.02 -11.29 32.84
C LEU A 46 -7.26 -12.19 32.78
N SER A 47 -7.09 -13.47 32.50
CA SER A 47 -8.17 -14.47 32.47
C SER A 47 -8.87 -14.61 33.82
N PHE A 48 -8.10 -14.62 34.91
CA PHE A 48 -8.64 -14.60 36.26
C PHE A 48 -9.46 -13.33 36.55
N LEU A 49 -8.96 -12.16 36.14
CA LEU A 49 -9.66 -10.88 36.30
C LEU A 49 -10.95 -10.85 35.47
N ILE A 50 -10.92 -11.31 34.22
CA ILE A 50 -12.11 -11.40 33.35
C ILE A 50 -13.18 -12.25 34.05
N LEU A 51 -12.85 -13.47 34.49
CA LEU A 51 -13.81 -14.35 35.18
C LEU A 51 -14.31 -13.80 36.52
N SER A 52 -13.59 -12.84 37.10
CA SER A 52 -13.95 -12.17 38.35
C SER A 52 -14.93 -11.01 38.16
N ILE A 53 -15.24 -10.59 36.93
CA ILE A 53 -16.26 -9.55 36.70
C ILE A 53 -17.65 -10.11 37.04
N LYS A 54 -18.56 -9.32 37.61
CA LYS A 54 -19.92 -9.82 37.95
C LYS A 54 -20.82 -9.98 36.72
N ASN A 55 -20.82 -8.99 35.83
CA ASN A 55 -21.70 -8.94 34.65
C ASN A 55 -21.13 -9.80 33.49
N TYR A 56 -21.91 -10.76 33.00
CA TYR A 56 -21.52 -11.65 31.91
C TYR A 56 -21.16 -10.92 30.62
N TRP A 57 -21.94 -9.92 30.20
CA TRP A 57 -21.68 -9.17 28.97
C TRP A 57 -20.39 -8.37 29.04
N VAL A 58 -20.06 -7.84 30.22
CA VAL A 58 -18.77 -7.18 30.44
C VAL A 58 -17.62 -8.17 30.40
N ARG A 59 -17.77 -9.38 30.98
CA ARG A 59 -16.77 -10.47 30.83
C ARG A 59 -16.55 -10.80 29.35
N PHE A 60 -17.65 -11.00 28.63
CA PHE A 60 -17.64 -11.36 27.23
C PHE A 60 -16.98 -10.26 26.39
N GLY A 61 -17.27 -8.99 26.66
CA GLY A 61 -16.63 -7.86 25.97
C GLY A 61 -15.10 -7.87 26.11
N PHE A 62 -14.55 -8.08 27.31
CA PHE A 62 -13.10 -8.18 27.48
C PHE A 62 -12.51 -9.43 26.84
N ALA A 63 -13.20 -10.57 26.93
CA ALA A 63 -12.73 -11.80 26.29
C ALA A 63 -12.77 -11.72 24.77
N PHE A 64 -13.82 -11.12 24.21
CA PHE A 64 -13.97 -10.81 22.80
C PHE A 64 -12.85 -9.90 22.33
N PHE A 65 -12.52 -8.84 23.08
CA PHE A 65 -11.41 -7.96 22.75
C PHE A 65 -10.07 -8.71 22.61
N VAL A 66 -9.74 -9.59 23.57
CA VAL A 66 -8.52 -10.42 23.48
C VAL A 66 -8.57 -11.37 22.28
N ALA A 67 -9.71 -12.03 22.03
CA ALA A 67 -9.90 -12.91 20.88
C ALA A 67 -9.79 -12.16 19.54
N ALA A 68 -10.35 -10.95 19.46
CA ALA A 68 -10.30 -10.10 18.27
C ALA A 68 -8.88 -9.64 17.95
N LEU A 69 -8.06 -9.35 18.97
CA LEU A 69 -6.63 -9.06 18.78
C LEU A 69 -5.92 -10.25 18.13
N SER A 70 -6.11 -11.46 18.67
CA SER A 70 -5.57 -12.69 18.06
C SER A 70 -6.05 -12.89 16.63
N PHE A 71 -7.36 -12.76 16.40
CA PHE A 71 -7.96 -12.90 15.08
C PHE A 71 -7.34 -11.95 14.05
N ALA A 72 -7.24 -10.65 14.37
CA ALA A 72 -6.65 -9.66 13.48
C ALA A 72 -5.22 -10.03 13.06
N GLN A 73 -4.39 -10.50 14.00
CA GLN A 73 -3.03 -10.94 13.68
C GLN A 73 -2.99 -12.14 12.75
N LEU A 74 -3.77 -13.17 13.04
CA LEU A 74 -3.75 -14.45 12.31
C LEU A 74 -4.37 -14.27 10.93
N PHE A 75 -5.44 -13.49 10.84
CA PHE A 75 -6.05 -13.09 9.57
C PHE A 75 -5.04 -12.33 8.70
N HIS A 76 -4.39 -11.31 9.26
CA HIS A 76 -3.34 -10.55 8.55
C HIS A 76 -2.20 -11.45 8.08
N PHE A 77 -1.73 -12.36 8.95
CA PHE A 77 -0.64 -13.27 8.60
C PHE A 77 -1.05 -14.28 7.52
N ALA A 78 -2.28 -14.79 7.55
CA ALA A 78 -2.79 -15.73 6.55
C ALA A 78 -2.79 -15.13 5.14
N TYR A 79 -3.03 -13.81 5.03
CA TYR A 79 -3.02 -13.12 3.75
C TYR A 79 -1.63 -12.54 3.41
N PHE A 80 -1.06 -11.64 4.22
CA PHE A 80 0.18 -10.95 3.86
C PHE A 80 1.47 -11.75 4.15
N HIS A 81 1.37 -12.91 4.82
CA HIS A 81 2.50 -13.68 5.33
C HIS A 81 3.42 -12.83 6.22
N SER A 82 2.84 -11.88 6.94
CA SER A 82 3.55 -10.90 7.74
C SER A 82 2.78 -10.57 9.03
N TYR A 83 3.52 -10.13 10.05
CA TYR A 83 2.89 -9.72 11.30
C TYR A 83 2.38 -8.28 11.17
N LEU A 84 1.11 -8.07 11.54
CA LEU A 84 0.47 -6.77 11.65
C LEU A 84 1.32 -5.76 12.44
N MET A 85 1.63 -4.66 11.78
CA MET A 85 2.45 -3.55 12.24
C MET A 85 1.57 -2.41 12.78
N PRO A 86 2.10 -1.56 13.67
CA PRO A 86 1.32 -0.44 14.21
C PRO A 86 0.74 0.52 13.17
N TYR A 87 1.43 0.73 12.06
CA TYR A 87 0.98 1.65 11.01
C TYR A 87 -0.12 1.04 10.13
N GLU A 88 -0.21 -0.29 10.03
CA GLU A 88 -1.24 -0.99 9.23
C GLU A 88 -2.62 -0.93 9.91
N ILE A 89 -2.67 -0.64 11.22
CA ILE A 89 -3.94 -0.50 11.96
C ILE A 89 -4.80 0.65 11.42
N SER A 90 -4.20 1.70 10.86
CA SER A 90 -4.97 2.80 10.30
C SER A 90 -5.68 2.46 8.99
N LEU A 91 -5.38 1.32 8.38
CA LEU A 91 -6.00 0.92 7.11
C LEU A 91 -7.35 0.22 7.32
N VAL A 92 -7.78 0.06 8.57
CA VAL A 92 -9.12 -0.46 8.89
C VAL A 92 -10.22 0.42 8.27
N ASP A 93 -9.96 1.70 8.05
CA ASP A 93 -10.89 2.63 7.41
C ASP A 93 -11.13 2.32 5.91
N GLN A 94 -10.36 1.39 5.31
CA GLN A 94 -10.54 0.88 3.94
C GLN A 94 -11.34 -0.45 3.91
N SER A 95 -12.24 -0.68 4.88
CA SER A 95 -12.94 -1.95 5.07
C SER A 95 -13.80 -2.42 3.89
N ASP A 96 -14.21 -1.51 3.02
CA ASP A 96 -15.07 -1.85 1.87
C ASP A 96 -14.34 -2.76 0.86
N GLU A 97 -13.02 -2.55 0.67
CA GLU A 97 -12.21 -3.40 -0.21
C GLU A 97 -11.91 -4.78 0.41
N LEU A 98 -11.98 -4.89 1.73
CA LEU A 98 -11.76 -6.14 2.46
C LEU A 98 -12.86 -7.15 2.13
N PHE A 99 -14.14 -6.75 2.13
CA PHE A 99 -15.26 -7.66 1.85
C PHE A 99 -15.25 -8.18 0.42
N ASP A 100 -14.94 -7.31 -0.53
CA ASP A 100 -14.82 -7.66 -1.95
C ASP A 100 -13.65 -8.62 -2.22
N THR A 101 -12.58 -8.50 -1.46
CA THR A 101 -11.41 -9.40 -1.53
C THR A 101 -11.70 -10.73 -0.86
N LEU A 102 -12.42 -10.71 0.27
CA LEU A 102 -12.72 -11.87 1.11
C LEU A 102 -13.35 -13.02 0.34
N GLU A 103 -14.29 -12.77 -0.58
CA GLU A 103 -14.93 -13.82 -1.38
C GLU A 103 -13.89 -14.66 -2.15
N ARG A 104 -12.89 -14.00 -2.73
CA ARG A 104 -11.89 -14.65 -3.57
C ARG A 104 -10.78 -15.32 -2.78
N ILE A 105 -10.42 -14.73 -1.64
CA ILE A 105 -9.34 -15.22 -0.79
C ILE A 105 -9.84 -16.14 0.33
N PHE A 106 -11.16 -16.39 0.40
CA PHE A 106 -11.80 -17.09 1.52
C PHE A 106 -11.09 -18.40 1.85
N GLY A 107 -10.73 -19.20 0.84
CA GLY A 107 -10.00 -20.46 1.04
C GLY A 107 -8.67 -20.30 1.78
N PHE A 108 -7.98 -19.18 1.59
CA PHE A 108 -6.69 -18.88 2.22
C PHE A 108 -6.81 -18.27 3.62
N VAL A 109 -7.94 -17.62 3.93
CA VAL A 109 -8.21 -17.00 5.24
C VAL A 109 -9.28 -17.73 6.06
N PHE A 110 -9.73 -18.90 5.61
CA PHE A 110 -10.77 -19.68 6.27
C PHE A 110 -10.37 -20.11 7.68
N LEU A 111 -9.13 -20.58 7.87
CA LEU A 111 -8.67 -21.08 9.16
C LEU A 111 -8.77 -20.03 10.29
N PRO A 112 -8.23 -18.80 10.17
CA PRO A 112 -8.37 -17.81 11.23
C PRO A 112 -9.84 -17.43 11.51
N ILE A 113 -10.70 -17.39 10.49
CA ILE A 113 -12.15 -17.15 10.67
C ILE A 113 -12.78 -18.29 11.47
N LEU A 114 -12.52 -19.54 11.08
CA LEU A 114 -13.04 -20.73 11.78
C LEU A 114 -12.56 -20.76 13.23
N LEU A 115 -11.26 -20.54 13.47
CA LEU A 115 -10.69 -20.51 14.81
C LEU A 115 -11.34 -19.42 15.68
N PHE A 116 -11.58 -18.24 15.11
CA PHE A 116 -12.24 -17.15 15.83
C PHE A 116 -13.68 -17.51 16.20
N VAL A 117 -14.48 -18.04 15.26
CA VAL A 117 -15.86 -18.45 15.53
C VAL A 117 -15.93 -19.55 16.61
N LEU A 118 -15.10 -20.59 16.50
CA LEU A 118 -15.03 -21.67 17.49
C LEU A 118 -14.57 -21.14 18.86
N GLN A 119 -13.60 -20.23 18.88
CA GLN A 119 -13.15 -19.58 20.10
C GLN A 119 -14.28 -18.76 20.74
N LEU A 120 -15.04 -17.97 19.98
CA LEU A 120 -16.17 -17.20 20.51
C LEU A 120 -17.27 -18.09 21.10
N ALA A 121 -17.59 -19.22 20.47
CA ALA A 121 -18.53 -20.20 21.00
C ALA A 121 -18.04 -20.80 22.32
N ALA A 122 -16.77 -21.20 22.39
CA ALA A 122 -16.15 -21.72 23.60
C ALA A 122 -16.10 -20.66 24.73
N LEU A 123 -15.75 -19.42 24.41
CA LEU A 123 -15.75 -18.28 25.34
C LEU A 123 -17.15 -18.02 25.90
N ALA A 124 -18.18 -17.98 25.04
CA ALA A 124 -19.57 -17.80 25.47
C ALA A 124 -20.03 -18.90 26.46
N TRP A 125 -19.51 -20.12 26.33
CA TRP A 125 -19.81 -21.20 27.27
C TRP A 125 -19.00 -21.10 28.57
N VAL A 126 -17.67 -20.90 28.50
CA VAL A 126 -16.81 -20.84 29.70
C VAL A 126 -17.14 -19.63 30.58
N LEU A 127 -17.41 -18.47 29.99
CA LEU A 127 -17.62 -17.22 30.73
C LEU A 127 -18.94 -17.17 31.53
N LYS A 128 -19.89 -18.07 31.24
CA LYS A 128 -21.08 -18.29 32.08
C LYS A 128 -20.70 -18.85 33.45
N LYS A 129 -19.57 -19.56 33.55
CA LYS A 129 -19.07 -20.14 34.79
C LYS A 129 -18.20 -19.09 35.51
N SER A 130 -18.49 -18.83 36.78
CA SER A 130 -17.62 -18.07 37.66
C SER A 130 -17.77 -18.60 39.08
N ALA A 131 -16.64 -18.79 39.78
CA ALA A 131 -16.60 -19.27 41.15
C ALA A 131 -16.26 -18.15 42.15
N PHE A 132 -15.93 -16.95 41.65
CA PHE A 132 -15.59 -15.78 42.44
C PHE A 132 -15.85 -14.52 41.61
N THR A 133 -16.44 -13.49 42.22
CA THR A 133 -16.65 -12.20 41.55
C THR A 133 -16.19 -11.04 42.43
N PHE A 134 -15.60 -10.03 41.82
CA PHE A 134 -15.13 -8.80 42.42
C PHE A 134 -15.63 -7.59 41.61
N ARG A 135 -16.30 -6.65 42.29
CA ARG A 135 -17.05 -5.57 41.65
C ARG A 135 -16.19 -4.63 40.78
N TYR A 136 -14.92 -4.45 41.13
CA TYR A 136 -13.99 -3.55 40.45
C TYR A 136 -12.98 -4.28 39.55
N ALA A 137 -13.18 -5.58 39.28
CA ALA A 137 -12.27 -6.34 38.42
C ALA A 137 -12.11 -5.71 37.02
N TRP A 138 -13.20 -5.18 36.46
CA TRP A 138 -13.19 -4.51 35.16
C TRP A 138 -12.32 -3.23 35.17
N LEU A 139 -12.35 -2.43 36.24
CA LEU A 139 -11.50 -1.24 36.38
C LEU A 139 -10.02 -1.61 36.37
N ILE A 140 -9.66 -2.70 37.07
CA ILE A 140 -8.28 -3.19 37.07
C ILE A 140 -7.84 -3.56 35.65
N ILE A 141 -8.71 -4.24 34.88
CA ILE A 141 -8.40 -4.58 33.49
C ILE A 141 -8.24 -3.32 32.64
N VAL A 142 -9.14 -2.34 32.75
CA VAL A 142 -9.03 -1.07 32.02
C VAL A 142 -7.72 -0.38 32.33
N LEU A 143 -7.34 -0.29 33.62
CA LEU A 143 -6.06 0.30 34.03
C LEU A 143 -4.87 -0.49 33.46
N LEU A 144 -4.91 -1.82 33.45
CA LEU A 144 -3.87 -2.66 32.86
C LEU A 144 -3.74 -2.45 31.34
N LEU A 145 -4.87 -2.38 30.62
CA LEU A 145 -4.88 -2.13 29.17
C LEU A 145 -4.41 -0.71 28.85
N ALA A 146 -4.65 0.27 29.71
CA ALA A 146 -4.17 1.65 29.53
C ALA A 146 -2.64 1.78 29.64
N ILE A 147 -1.94 0.85 30.33
CA ILE A 147 -0.48 0.89 30.48
C ILE A 147 0.22 0.89 29.12
N GLY A 148 -0.26 0.10 28.15
CA GLY A 148 0.32 0.01 26.81
C GLY A 148 0.37 1.36 26.09
N PRO A 149 -0.79 1.97 25.79
CA PRO A 149 -0.86 3.29 25.16
C PRO A 149 -0.13 4.38 25.96
N ILE A 150 -0.32 4.45 27.28
CA ILE A 150 0.35 5.46 28.13
C ILE A 150 1.88 5.32 28.08
N SER A 151 2.38 4.08 28.09
CA SER A 151 3.82 3.83 27.92
C SER A 151 4.30 4.25 26.52
N ALA A 152 3.50 4.03 25.49
CA ALA A 152 3.83 4.38 24.11
C ALA A 152 3.91 5.90 23.88
N MET A 153 3.06 6.69 24.55
CA MET A 153 3.10 8.16 24.48
C MET A 153 4.48 8.71 24.83
N LYS A 154 5.11 8.19 25.89
CA LYS A 154 6.42 8.64 26.38
C LYS A 154 7.61 8.17 25.53
N ARG A 155 7.43 7.19 24.63
CA ARG A 155 8.52 6.62 23.84
C ARG A 155 8.68 7.29 22.48
N LYS A 156 9.94 7.48 22.07
CA LYS A 156 10.30 8.06 20.76
C LYS A 156 10.44 7.02 19.64
N ARG A 157 10.79 5.77 19.96
CA ARG A 157 11.04 4.71 18.97
C ARG A 157 9.99 3.60 19.07
N ALA A 158 9.50 3.16 17.91
CA ALA A 158 8.46 2.13 17.80
C ALA A 158 8.95 0.70 18.11
N TYR A 159 10.27 0.45 18.14
CA TYR A 159 10.88 -0.90 18.20
C TYR A 159 10.26 -1.86 19.23
N ILE A 160 9.89 -1.37 20.42
CA ILE A 160 9.33 -2.22 21.49
C ILE A 160 7.90 -2.68 21.18
N TYR A 161 7.17 -1.90 20.39
CA TYR A 161 5.79 -2.15 19.97
C TYR A 161 5.69 -2.83 18.61
N LEU A 162 6.83 -3.02 17.92
CA LEU A 162 6.85 -3.84 16.71
C LEU A 162 6.55 -5.29 17.06
N PRO A 163 5.82 -6.01 16.18
CA PRO A 163 5.53 -7.41 16.40
C PRO A 163 6.82 -8.22 16.49
N LYS A 164 6.81 -9.20 17.39
CA LYS A 164 7.91 -10.13 17.58
C LYS A 164 7.43 -11.51 17.18
N ALA A 165 8.20 -12.17 16.33
CA ALA A 165 8.00 -13.56 15.94
C ALA A 165 8.09 -14.57 17.12
N THR A 166 8.34 -14.08 18.33
CA THR A 166 8.44 -14.87 19.56
C THR A 166 7.37 -14.51 20.59
N SER A 167 6.42 -13.65 20.24
CA SER A 167 5.29 -13.24 21.08
C SER A 167 3.97 -13.74 20.47
N PHE A 168 3.00 -14.01 21.33
CA PHE A 168 1.66 -14.43 20.89
C PHE A 168 0.92 -13.34 20.11
N SER A 169 -0.02 -13.78 19.26
CA SER A 169 -0.85 -12.94 18.40
C SER A 169 -1.47 -11.77 19.15
N PHE A 170 -2.21 -12.03 20.23
CA PHE A 170 -2.92 -10.98 20.99
C PHE A 170 -1.97 -9.89 21.49
N LYS A 171 -0.75 -10.26 21.91
CA LYS A 171 0.24 -9.32 22.43
C LYS A 171 0.84 -8.48 21.32
N ASN A 172 1.17 -9.09 20.17
CA ASN A 172 1.68 -8.36 19.02
C ASN A 172 0.66 -7.32 18.55
N THR A 173 -0.60 -7.70 18.38
CA THR A 173 -1.67 -6.78 18.00
C THR A 173 -1.95 -5.74 19.08
N PHE A 174 -1.94 -6.12 20.37
CA PHE A 174 -2.13 -5.17 21.46
C PHE A 174 -1.01 -4.11 21.50
N ASN A 175 0.23 -4.51 21.27
CA ASN A 175 1.36 -3.59 21.18
C ASN A 175 1.22 -2.64 19.98
N ALA A 176 0.84 -3.18 18.82
CA ALA A 176 0.58 -2.40 17.62
C ALA A 176 -0.53 -1.38 17.87
N LEU A 177 -1.66 -1.82 18.44
CA LEU A 177 -2.80 -0.97 18.79
C LEU A 177 -2.43 0.08 19.83
N SER A 178 -1.60 -0.29 20.82
CA SER A 178 -1.12 0.65 21.84
C SER A 178 -0.28 1.77 21.25
N TRP A 179 0.62 1.44 20.32
CA TRP A 179 1.42 2.45 19.62
C TRP A 179 0.56 3.32 18.72
N PHE A 180 -0.33 2.71 17.93
CA PHE A 180 -1.29 3.43 17.09
C PHE A 180 -2.11 4.42 17.92
N THR A 181 -2.79 3.95 18.97
CA THR A 181 -3.62 4.78 19.86
C THR A 181 -2.81 5.95 20.44
N ALA A 182 -1.59 5.68 20.92
CA ALA A 182 -0.75 6.71 21.53
C ALA A 182 -0.25 7.78 20.54
N LYS A 183 0.01 7.41 19.29
CA LYS A 183 0.62 8.27 18.28
C LYS A 183 -0.39 8.94 17.36
N GLU A 184 -1.54 8.31 17.15
CA GLU A 184 -2.63 8.88 16.36
C GLU A 184 -3.46 9.85 17.20
N LEU A 185 -3.85 9.47 18.42
CA LEU A 185 -4.80 10.26 19.21
C LEU A 185 -4.14 11.32 20.11
N PHE A 186 -2.89 11.12 20.54
CA PHE A 186 -2.30 11.92 21.62
C PHE A 186 -0.94 12.55 21.31
N GLN A 187 -0.36 12.31 20.13
CA GLN A 187 0.93 12.88 19.81
C GLN A 187 0.76 14.27 19.21
N ASP A 188 1.36 15.26 19.89
CA ASP A 188 1.61 16.56 19.28
C ASP A 188 2.66 16.43 18.18
N ARG A 189 2.24 16.70 16.93
CA ARG A 189 3.07 16.53 15.73
C ARG A 189 3.73 17.87 15.41
N LYS A 190 5.01 18.01 15.76
CA LYS A 190 5.81 19.15 15.30
C LYS A 190 6.08 19.02 13.81
N THR A 191 5.54 19.94 13.02
CA THR A 191 5.85 20.07 11.59
C THR A 191 7.22 20.73 11.42
N PRO A 192 8.20 20.06 10.80
CA PRO A 192 9.46 20.71 10.46
C PRO A 192 9.21 21.87 9.50
N HIS A 193 10.02 22.93 9.62
CA HIS A 193 9.98 24.02 8.66
C HIS A 193 10.83 23.69 7.44
N PHE A 194 10.25 23.84 6.25
CA PHE A 194 10.92 23.65 4.97
C PHE A 194 10.87 24.95 4.18
N LYS A 195 11.94 25.24 3.42
CA LYS A 195 11.93 26.36 2.48
C LYS A 195 10.89 26.10 1.39
N PRO A 196 10.14 27.12 0.94
CA PRO A 196 9.12 26.94 -0.09
C PRO A 196 9.74 26.49 -1.41
N TYR A 197 8.98 25.75 -2.21
CA TYR A 197 9.39 25.36 -3.56
C TYR A 197 9.22 26.55 -4.51
N GLU A 198 10.19 26.71 -5.40
CA GLU A 198 10.24 27.76 -6.40
C GLU A 198 9.91 27.17 -7.77
N LEU A 199 9.21 27.96 -8.58
CA LEU A 199 8.77 27.57 -9.91
C LEU A 199 9.28 28.62 -10.87
N ARG A 200 10.03 28.17 -11.87
CA ARG A 200 10.60 29.01 -12.91
C ARG A 200 10.02 28.60 -14.25
N GLU A 201 9.47 29.57 -14.97
CA GLU A 201 9.01 29.32 -16.33
C GLU A 201 10.18 29.22 -17.30
N LEU A 202 10.11 28.23 -18.17
CA LEU A 202 11.08 28.00 -19.23
C LEU A 202 10.44 28.40 -20.56
N ASN A 203 11.19 29.14 -21.38
CA ASN A 203 10.80 29.40 -22.76
C ASN A 203 11.25 28.23 -23.63
N THR A 204 10.39 27.22 -23.75
CA THR A 204 10.65 25.99 -24.51
C THR A 204 9.48 25.66 -25.44
N THR A 205 9.76 24.93 -26.51
CA THR A 205 8.73 24.23 -27.27
C THR A 205 8.00 23.27 -26.34
N LEU A 206 6.68 23.18 -26.47
CA LEU A 206 5.84 22.26 -25.72
C LEU A 206 5.31 21.16 -26.66
N PRO A 207 5.15 19.90 -26.19
CA PRO A 207 4.48 18.87 -26.98
C PRO A 207 3.01 19.23 -27.21
N HIS A 208 2.38 18.61 -28.21
CA HIS A 208 0.94 18.75 -28.43
C HIS A 208 0.16 17.93 -27.41
N ASN A 209 0.65 16.72 -27.07
CA ASN A 209 0.03 15.87 -26.07
C ASN A 209 1.04 15.35 -25.06
N ILE A 210 0.63 15.32 -23.79
CA ILE A 210 1.34 14.62 -22.72
C ILE A 210 0.37 13.62 -22.10
N ILE A 211 0.74 12.35 -22.10
CA ILE A 211 -0.03 11.28 -21.48
C ILE A 211 0.76 10.77 -20.27
N VAL A 212 0.13 10.69 -19.12
CA VAL A 212 0.67 10.08 -17.91
C VAL A 212 -0.13 8.83 -17.59
N VAL A 213 0.48 7.67 -17.76
CA VAL A 213 -0.09 6.39 -17.33
C VAL A 213 0.39 6.12 -15.91
N MET A 214 -0.55 6.18 -14.96
CA MET A 214 -0.33 5.79 -13.57
C MET A 214 -0.84 4.37 -13.39
N GLY A 215 0.09 3.42 -13.30
CA GLY A 215 -0.17 2.02 -13.01
C GLY A 215 -0.49 1.78 -11.54
N GLU A 216 -1.03 0.61 -11.25
CA GLU A 216 -1.39 0.13 -9.93
C GLU A 216 -0.56 -1.11 -9.58
N SER A 217 0.14 -1.09 -8.45
CA SER A 217 0.86 -2.27 -7.89
C SER A 217 1.83 -2.96 -8.90
N LEU A 218 2.37 -2.24 -9.89
CA LEU A 218 3.23 -2.77 -10.94
C LEU A 218 4.71 -2.72 -10.51
N SER A 219 5.27 -3.90 -10.25
CA SER A 219 6.66 -4.06 -9.81
C SER A 219 7.62 -4.31 -10.97
N SER A 220 8.67 -3.49 -11.07
CA SER A 220 9.75 -3.69 -12.05
C SER A 220 10.52 -5.00 -11.85
N LYS A 221 10.40 -5.65 -10.68
CA LYS A 221 11.04 -6.96 -10.41
C LYS A 221 10.46 -8.12 -11.21
N ARG A 222 9.20 -8.02 -11.62
CA ARG A 222 8.46 -9.11 -12.28
C ARG A 222 8.23 -8.88 -13.77
N MET A 223 8.78 -7.81 -14.33
CA MET A 223 8.70 -7.52 -15.76
C MET A 223 9.91 -8.08 -16.51
N SER A 224 9.70 -8.87 -17.57
CA SER A 224 10.78 -9.37 -18.42
C SER A 224 11.57 -8.25 -19.10
N LEU A 225 10.95 -7.07 -19.29
CA LEU A 225 11.59 -5.82 -19.67
C LEU A 225 12.87 -5.55 -18.86
N PHE A 226 12.84 -5.85 -17.55
CA PHE A 226 13.95 -5.65 -16.62
C PHE A 226 14.73 -6.93 -16.25
N GLY A 227 14.57 -8.00 -17.04
CA GLY A 227 15.29 -9.27 -16.88
C GLY A 227 14.61 -10.31 -16.00
N TYR A 228 13.31 -10.17 -15.71
CA TYR A 228 12.55 -11.25 -15.08
C TYR A 228 12.51 -12.49 -16.01
N PRO A 229 12.78 -13.72 -15.52
CA PRO A 229 12.99 -14.87 -16.38
C PRO A 229 11.75 -15.40 -17.11
N LYS A 230 10.54 -15.08 -16.65
CA LYS A 230 9.30 -15.44 -17.36
C LYS A 230 8.89 -14.29 -18.28
N SER A 231 8.38 -14.60 -19.47
CA SER A 231 7.87 -13.60 -20.41
C SER A 231 6.58 -12.98 -19.88
N THR A 232 6.70 -11.82 -19.24
CA THR A 232 5.60 -11.07 -18.62
C THR A 232 5.34 -9.75 -19.29
N THR A 233 6.31 -9.21 -20.04
CA THR A 233 6.16 -7.98 -20.81
C THR A 233 6.71 -8.08 -22.24
N PRO A 234 6.28 -9.07 -23.05
CA PRO A 234 6.81 -9.29 -24.39
C PRO A 234 6.61 -8.09 -25.34
N HIS A 235 5.52 -7.34 -25.22
CA HIS A 235 5.27 -6.19 -26.10
C HIS A 235 6.23 -5.04 -25.80
N LEU A 236 6.46 -4.73 -24.53
CA LEU A 236 7.44 -3.71 -24.13
C LEU A 236 8.88 -4.12 -24.46
N GLU A 237 9.20 -5.42 -24.36
CA GLU A 237 10.52 -5.92 -24.76
C GLU A 237 10.82 -5.72 -26.24
N ALA A 238 9.81 -5.85 -27.11
CA ALA A 238 9.95 -5.58 -28.54
C ALA A 238 10.28 -4.11 -28.85
N LEU A 239 10.08 -3.19 -27.89
CA LEU A 239 10.38 -1.77 -28.03
C LEU A 239 11.81 -1.41 -27.60
N LYS A 240 12.56 -2.31 -26.94
CA LYS A 240 13.91 -2.03 -26.38
C LYS A 240 14.90 -1.45 -27.39
N SER A 241 14.79 -1.83 -28.67
CA SER A 241 15.68 -1.37 -29.74
C SER A 241 15.28 -0.01 -30.32
N ARG A 242 14.11 0.52 -29.95
CA ARG A 242 13.60 1.78 -30.48
C ARG A 242 14.20 2.95 -29.68
N PRO A 243 14.81 3.96 -30.34
CA PRO A 243 15.42 5.08 -29.65
C PRO A 243 14.38 5.96 -28.92
N ASN A 244 13.11 5.87 -29.30
CA ASN A 244 12.01 6.63 -28.72
C ASN A 244 11.28 5.92 -27.57
N PHE A 245 11.83 4.80 -27.09
CA PHE A 245 11.35 4.12 -25.89
C PHE A 245 12.46 4.05 -24.85
N LEU A 246 12.30 4.81 -23.77
CA LEU A 246 13.22 4.87 -22.65
C LEU A 246 12.62 4.12 -21.47
N TYR A 247 13.42 3.37 -20.71
CA TYR A 247 12.94 2.64 -19.54
C TYR A 247 14.03 2.45 -18.50
N THR A 248 13.66 2.51 -17.23
CA THR A 248 14.55 2.22 -16.10
C THR A 248 13.75 1.72 -14.89
N LYS A 249 14.45 1.19 -13.89
CA LYS A 249 13.86 0.90 -12.58
C LYS A 249 13.81 2.20 -11.79
N GLY A 250 12.79 2.38 -10.95
CA GLY A 250 12.73 3.52 -10.05
C GLY A 250 12.10 3.19 -8.71
N PHE A 251 11.97 4.23 -7.90
CA PHE A 251 11.32 4.17 -6.60
C PHE A 251 10.08 5.08 -6.55
N SER A 252 8.98 4.53 -6.08
CA SER A 252 7.77 5.30 -5.80
C SER A 252 7.94 6.25 -4.62
N GLY A 253 7.09 7.28 -4.55
CA GLY A 253 7.05 8.22 -3.42
C GLY A 253 6.37 7.65 -2.17
N GLY A 254 5.68 6.52 -2.28
CA GLY A 254 4.97 5.83 -1.20
C GLY A 254 4.79 4.34 -1.48
N VAL A 255 4.29 3.59 -0.50
CA VAL A 255 4.03 2.14 -0.57
C VAL A 255 2.53 1.80 -0.67
N THR A 256 1.71 2.82 -0.88
CA THR A 256 0.24 2.76 -1.01
C THR A 256 -0.22 3.82 -1.99
N THR A 257 -1.29 3.55 -2.73
CA THR A 257 -1.86 4.44 -3.76
C THR A 257 -2.20 5.84 -3.22
N ASP A 258 -2.87 5.91 -2.06
CA ASP A 258 -3.31 7.14 -1.38
C ASP A 258 -2.16 8.07 -0.96
N VAL A 259 -0.94 7.52 -0.87
CA VAL A 259 0.27 8.27 -0.56
C VAL A 259 1.07 8.55 -1.82
N ALA A 260 1.29 7.53 -2.65
CA ALA A 260 2.18 7.62 -3.79
C ALA A 260 1.62 8.53 -4.89
N VAL A 261 0.34 8.39 -5.23
CA VAL A 261 -0.30 9.15 -6.31
C VAL A 261 -0.29 10.65 -6.02
N PRO A 262 -0.79 11.15 -4.87
CA PRO A 262 -0.77 12.59 -4.61
C PRO A 262 0.66 13.14 -4.44
N THR A 263 1.58 12.34 -3.89
CA THR A 263 3.01 12.70 -3.77
C THR A 263 3.64 12.90 -5.14
N PHE A 264 3.36 12.01 -6.10
CA PHE A 264 3.85 12.09 -7.48
C PHE A 264 3.32 13.34 -8.17
N PHE A 265 2.00 13.55 -8.19
CA PHE A 265 1.40 14.63 -8.96
C PHE A 265 1.64 16.03 -8.37
N THR A 266 1.88 16.14 -7.07
CA THR A 266 2.26 17.42 -6.43
C THR A 266 3.76 17.66 -6.36
N LEU A 267 4.57 16.72 -6.86
CA LEU A 267 6.02 16.75 -6.75
C LEU A 267 6.51 16.91 -5.31
N LYS A 268 5.79 16.32 -4.35
CA LYS A 268 6.21 16.38 -2.96
C LYS A 268 7.43 15.47 -2.76
N ARG A 269 8.57 16.05 -2.39
CA ARG A 269 9.78 15.27 -2.12
C ARG A 269 9.88 14.83 -0.67
N GLU A 270 9.78 15.77 0.28
CA GLU A 270 10.01 15.44 1.69
C GLU A 270 8.73 14.86 2.33
N PRO A 271 8.85 13.76 3.12
CA PRO A 271 7.71 13.13 3.79
C PRO A 271 6.89 14.12 4.64
N GLN A 272 7.55 14.99 5.39
CA GLN A 272 6.92 15.89 6.36
C GLN A 272 6.67 17.30 5.81
N ASN A 273 7.02 17.57 4.55
CA ASN A 273 6.72 18.84 3.89
C ASN A 273 5.38 18.72 3.16
N ILE A 274 4.28 19.05 3.84
CA ILE A 274 2.93 18.97 3.25
C ILE A 274 2.58 20.20 2.39
N ALA A 275 3.43 21.22 2.34
CA ALA A 275 3.13 22.45 1.61
C ALA A 275 2.84 22.23 0.10
N PRO A 276 3.56 21.35 -0.63
CA PRO A 276 3.22 21.05 -2.03
C PRO A 276 1.82 20.47 -2.22
N LEU A 277 1.32 19.68 -1.25
CA LEU A 277 -0.02 19.09 -1.28
C LEU A 277 -1.11 20.12 -1.04
N VAL A 278 -0.87 21.05 -0.10
CA VAL A 278 -1.87 22.05 0.31
C VAL A 278 -1.93 23.21 -0.68
N THR A 279 -0.77 23.70 -1.12
CA THR A 279 -0.70 24.86 -2.02
C THR A 279 -0.93 24.47 -3.48
N ASN A 280 -0.74 23.19 -3.82
CA ASN A 280 -0.77 22.67 -5.19
C ASN A 280 0.09 23.46 -6.18
N LYS A 281 1.11 24.20 -5.70
CA LYS A 281 1.95 25.07 -6.54
C LYS A 281 2.63 24.30 -7.66
N THR A 282 3.10 23.10 -7.33
CA THR A 282 3.85 22.20 -8.21
C THR A 282 3.00 21.05 -8.76
N ASN A 283 1.67 21.16 -8.70
CA ASN A 283 0.77 20.13 -9.21
C ASN A 283 0.84 20.03 -10.74
N LEU A 284 1.15 18.85 -11.29
CA LEU A 284 1.35 18.66 -12.73
C LEU A 284 0.13 19.02 -13.59
N LEU A 285 -1.10 18.72 -13.12
CA LEU A 285 -2.33 19.09 -13.85
C LEU A 285 -2.53 20.61 -13.84
N ARG A 286 -2.27 21.25 -12.69
CA ARG A 286 -2.32 22.71 -12.59
C ARG A 286 -1.32 23.35 -13.55
N LEU A 287 -0.08 22.87 -13.56
CA LEU A 287 0.97 23.38 -14.45
C LEU A 287 0.58 23.18 -15.92
N ALA A 288 -0.02 22.05 -16.28
CA ALA A 288 -0.53 21.82 -17.63
C ALA A 288 -1.64 22.80 -18.01
N LYS A 289 -2.59 23.04 -17.11
CA LYS A 289 -3.68 23.99 -17.30
C LYS A 289 -3.18 25.44 -17.48
N GLU A 290 -2.18 25.85 -16.70
CA GLU A 290 -1.53 27.16 -16.83
C GLU A 290 -0.82 27.35 -18.19
N ARG A 291 -0.48 26.25 -18.89
CA ARG A 291 0.05 26.25 -20.26
C ARG A 291 -1.02 26.05 -21.34
N GLY A 292 -2.29 26.07 -20.97
CA GLY A 292 -3.42 26.01 -21.91
C GLY A 292 -3.73 24.61 -22.44
N TYR A 293 -3.25 23.54 -21.79
CA TYR A 293 -3.68 22.19 -22.10
C TYR A 293 -5.09 21.94 -21.58
N ALA A 294 -5.90 21.21 -22.34
CA ALA A 294 -7.08 20.54 -21.80
C ALA A 294 -6.63 19.39 -20.89
N THR A 295 -7.09 19.40 -19.63
CA THR A 295 -6.65 18.42 -18.63
C THR A 295 -7.69 17.34 -18.42
N HIS A 296 -7.29 16.08 -18.62
CA HIS A 296 -8.16 14.92 -18.50
C HIS A 296 -7.65 13.98 -17.41
N TYR A 297 -8.56 13.50 -16.55
CA TYR A 297 -8.30 12.42 -15.60
C TYR A 297 -9.30 11.29 -15.81
N ALA A 298 -8.83 10.17 -16.35
CA ALA A 298 -9.61 8.96 -16.53
C ALA A 298 -9.07 7.84 -15.65
N THR A 299 -9.96 7.13 -14.95
CA THR A 299 -9.56 6.07 -14.04
C THR A 299 -10.57 4.93 -13.97
N THR A 300 -10.06 3.73 -13.68
CA THR A 300 -10.81 2.52 -13.30
C THR A 300 -10.69 2.23 -11.79
N GLN A 301 -10.06 3.13 -11.04
CA GLN A 301 -9.94 3.06 -9.58
C GLN A 301 -11.25 3.45 -8.88
N ASN A 302 -11.36 3.07 -7.61
CA ASN A 302 -12.47 3.48 -6.74
C ASN A 302 -12.42 5.00 -6.45
N LEU A 303 -13.60 5.61 -6.30
CA LEU A 303 -13.76 7.06 -6.02
C LEU A 303 -13.00 7.57 -4.79
N PHE A 304 -12.72 6.72 -3.79
CA PHE A 304 -11.93 7.10 -2.62
C PHE A 304 -10.47 7.46 -2.97
N VAL A 305 -9.93 6.92 -4.06
CA VAL A 305 -8.57 7.21 -4.57
C VAL A 305 -8.54 8.55 -5.34
N ILE A 306 -9.70 9.13 -5.66
CA ILE A 306 -9.88 10.24 -6.62
C ILE A 306 -9.78 11.64 -5.98
N GLY A 307 -9.78 11.75 -4.65
CA GLY A 307 -9.99 13.01 -3.94
C GLY A 307 -8.91 14.10 -4.10
N GLY A 308 -9.34 15.30 -4.53
CA GLY A 308 -8.67 16.59 -4.41
C GLY A 308 -7.53 16.84 -5.40
N VAL A 309 -6.39 16.16 -5.22
CA VAL A 309 -5.14 16.51 -5.92
C VAL A 309 -5.22 16.34 -7.44
N LEU A 310 -6.07 15.45 -7.94
CA LEU A 310 -6.23 15.22 -9.38
C LEU A 310 -7.51 15.84 -9.94
N ALA A 311 -8.63 15.62 -9.26
CA ALA A 311 -9.92 16.11 -9.73
C ALA A 311 -9.98 17.65 -9.80
N ASP A 312 -9.39 18.37 -8.85
CA ASP A 312 -9.53 19.84 -8.74
C ASP A 312 -8.91 20.60 -9.93
N PHE A 313 -7.98 19.99 -10.65
CA PHE A 313 -7.26 20.61 -11.78
C PHE A 313 -7.56 19.93 -13.13
N SER A 314 -8.51 19.01 -13.17
CA SER A 314 -8.96 18.34 -14.39
C SER A 314 -10.18 19.05 -14.98
N ASP A 315 -10.14 19.40 -16.27
CA ASP A 315 -11.31 19.88 -17.00
C ASP A 315 -12.36 18.76 -17.17
N GLU A 316 -11.89 17.52 -17.32
CA GLU A 316 -12.74 16.34 -17.42
C GLU A 316 -12.26 15.22 -16.49
N VAL A 317 -13.18 14.67 -15.71
CA VAL A 317 -12.97 13.49 -14.85
C VAL A 317 -13.89 12.37 -15.30
N LYS A 318 -13.32 11.19 -15.60
CA LYS A 318 -14.06 9.97 -15.94
C LYS A 318 -13.67 8.83 -15.02
N VAL A 319 -14.69 8.18 -14.47
CA VAL A 319 -14.55 6.99 -13.63
C VAL A 319 -15.27 5.84 -14.32
N PHE A 320 -14.55 4.78 -14.63
CA PHE A 320 -15.05 3.62 -15.33
C PHE A 320 -15.14 2.41 -14.39
N THR A 321 -16.20 1.63 -14.53
CA THR A 321 -16.32 0.32 -13.87
C THR A 321 -16.07 -0.76 -14.91
N GLY A 322 -14.96 -1.49 -14.78
CA GLY A 322 -14.57 -2.52 -15.73
C GLY A 322 -13.07 -2.70 -15.82
N TYR A 323 -12.59 -3.19 -16.96
CA TYR A 323 -11.17 -3.38 -17.23
C TYR A 323 -10.51 -2.10 -17.78
N ASP A 324 -9.20 -1.98 -17.59
CA ASP A 324 -8.40 -0.81 -17.98
C ASP A 324 -8.38 -0.52 -19.50
N GLU A 325 -8.91 -1.40 -20.35
CA GLU A 325 -9.09 -1.15 -21.79
C GLU A 325 -10.07 0.00 -22.05
N LEU A 326 -10.97 0.28 -21.11
CA LEU A 326 -11.83 1.47 -21.15
C LEU A 326 -11.04 2.78 -21.08
N LEU A 327 -9.84 2.79 -20.47
CA LEU A 327 -8.96 3.96 -20.44
C LEU A 327 -8.36 4.25 -21.83
N LEU A 328 -8.07 3.20 -22.59
CA LEU A 328 -7.62 3.32 -23.97
C LEU A 328 -8.76 3.80 -24.89
N ASP A 329 -9.98 3.29 -24.69
CA ASP A 329 -11.16 3.76 -25.43
C ASP A 329 -11.45 5.23 -25.14
N TYR A 330 -11.28 5.67 -23.88
CA TYR A 330 -11.35 7.09 -23.55
C TYR A 330 -10.26 7.91 -24.26
N LEU A 331 -9.01 7.46 -24.24
CA LEU A 331 -7.91 8.14 -24.94
C LEU A 331 -8.19 8.33 -26.43
N ARG A 332 -8.84 7.35 -27.08
CA ARG A 332 -9.26 7.43 -28.49
C ARG A 332 -10.37 8.44 -28.76
N SER A 333 -11.13 8.81 -27.74
CA SER A 333 -12.30 9.68 -27.86
C SER A 333 -11.99 11.16 -27.67
N ILE A 334 -10.81 11.51 -27.15
CA ILE A 334 -10.48 12.91 -26.84
C ILE A 334 -10.27 13.73 -28.11
N ASP A 335 -10.60 15.03 -28.04
CA ASP A 335 -10.35 15.95 -29.15
C ASP A 335 -8.85 16.18 -29.33
N THR A 336 -8.31 15.79 -30.48
CA THR A 336 -6.89 15.92 -30.80
C THR A 336 -6.54 17.27 -31.45
N ASN A 337 -7.51 18.15 -31.69
CA ASN A 337 -7.25 19.47 -32.27
C ASN A 337 -6.67 20.47 -31.27
N GLN A 338 -6.90 20.25 -29.98
CA GLN A 338 -6.32 21.01 -28.87
C GLN A 338 -5.11 20.27 -28.27
N SER A 339 -4.30 20.98 -27.48
CA SER A 339 -3.23 20.33 -26.72
C SER A 339 -3.81 19.63 -25.48
N ASN A 340 -3.43 18.38 -25.24
CA ASN A 340 -4.03 17.57 -24.18
C ASN A 340 -3.00 17.11 -23.13
N PHE A 341 -3.36 17.21 -21.85
CA PHE A 341 -2.65 16.56 -20.75
C PHE A 341 -3.57 15.51 -20.15
N VAL A 342 -3.26 14.24 -20.38
CA VAL A 342 -4.15 13.11 -20.09
C VAL A 342 -3.54 12.22 -19.02
N ILE A 343 -4.24 12.00 -17.93
CA ILE A 343 -3.90 10.98 -16.93
C ILE A 343 -4.79 9.77 -17.15
N LEU A 344 -4.16 8.60 -17.33
CA LEU A 344 -4.81 7.30 -17.37
C LEU A 344 -4.39 6.53 -16.11
N HIS A 345 -5.28 6.42 -15.13
CA HIS A 345 -5.00 5.79 -13.84
C HIS A 345 -5.64 4.41 -13.75
N GLN A 346 -4.80 3.40 -13.91
CA GLN A 346 -5.15 1.98 -14.00
C GLN A 346 -5.55 1.40 -12.64
N ARG A 347 -6.36 0.32 -12.65
CA ARG A 347 -6.67 -0.51 -11.47
C ARG A 347 -5.95 -1.85 -11.51
N ASN A 348 -5.54 -2.32 -12.68
CA ASN A 348 -4.66 -3.48 -12.78
C ASN A 348 -3.23 -3.04 -12.43
N SER A 349 -2.50 -3.69 -11.52
CA SER A 349 -2.62 -5.04 -10.99
C SER A 349 -2.98 -5.09 -9.50
N HIS A 350 -4.12 -4.51 -9.07
CA HIS A 350 -4.56 -4.59 -7.68
C HIS A 350 -4.98 -6.02 -7.28
N SER A 351 -4.61 -6.48 -6.08
CA SER A 351 -5.06 -7.77 -5.55
C SER A 351 -6.57 -7.74 -5.20
N PRO A 352 -7.38 -8.78 -5.47
CA PRO A 352 -7.04 -10.03 -6.14
C PRO A 352 -6.91 -9.84 -7.66
N TYR A 353 -5.72 -10.14 -8.20
CA TYR A 353 -5.26 -9.70 -9.52
C TYR A 353 -6.17 -10.14 -10.68
N GLU A 354 -6.70 -11.35 -10.58
CA GLU A 354 -7.56 -11.93 -11.60
C GLU A 354 -8.94 -11.24 -11.67
N LYS A 355 -9.36 -10.49 -10.63
CA LYS A 355 -10.58 -9.67 -10.68
C LYS A 355 -10.48 -8.57 -11.73
N TYR A 356 -9.31 -7.96 -11.87
CA TYR A 356 -9.06 -6.81 -12.72
C TYR A 356 -8.33 -7.16 -14.02
N THR A 357 -8.00 -8.44 -14.21
CA THR A 357 -7.38 -8.96 -15.44
C THR A 357 -8.41 -9.72 -16.29
N PRO A 358 -8.62 -9.34 -17.57
CA PRO A 358 -9.49 -10.07 -18.47
C PRO A 358 -9.04 -11.53 -18.67
N PRO A 359 -9.95 -12.52 -18.72
CA PRO A 359 -9.59 -13.94 -18.85
C PRO A 359 -8.71 -14.30 -20.05
N LYS A 360 -8.75 -13.51 -21.14
CA LYS A 360 -7.89 -13.67 -22.33
C LYS A 360 -6.39 -13.56 -22.02
N PHE A 361 -6.01 -12.99 -20.87
CA PHE A 361 -4.61 -12.86 -20.42
C PHE A 361 -4.19 -13.94 -19.41
N TYR A 362 -5.05 -14.89 -19.05
CA TYR A 362 -4.72 -15.97 -18.11
C TYR A 362 -3.83 -17.04 -18.76
N LYS A 363 -2.54 -16.74 -18.90
CA LYS A 363 -1.53 -17.63 -19.50
C LYS A 363 -0.86 -18.54 -18.47
N TYR A 364 -0.61 -18.04 -17.27
CA TYR A 364 -0.03 -18.77 -16.17
C TYR A 364 -1.17 -19.38 -15.31
N PRO A 365 -1.19 -20.71 -15.09
CA PRO A 365 -2.25 -21.36 -14.32
C PRO A 365 -2.17 -20.93 -12.86
N PHE A 366 -3.31 -20.54 -12.28
CA PHE A 366 -3.40 -20.09 -10.89
C PHE A 366 -4.60 -20.68 -10.15
N LYS A 367 -5.60 -21.20 -10.87
CA LYS A 367 -6.77 -21.84 -10.26
C LYS A 367 -6.34 -23.14 -9.59
N ASP A 368 -6.90 -23.40 -8.40
CA ASP A 368 -6.63 -24.59 -7.58
C ASP A 368 -5.14 -24.76 -7.18
N GLU A 369 -4.34 -23.72 -7.35
CA GLU A 369 -2.94 -23.70 -6.94
C GLU A 369 -2.82 -23.35 -5.44
N PRO A 370 -1.77 -23.82 -4.74
CA PRO A 370 -1.43 -23.35 -3.41
C PRO A 370 -1.24 -21.82 -3.39
N TYR A 371 -1.47 -21.19 -2.24
CA TYR A 371 -1.48 -19.73 -2.07
C TYR A 371 -0.34 -18.99 -2.79
N GLU A 372 0.92 -19.42 -2.60
CA GLU A 372 2.06 -18.74 -3.23
C GLU A 372 2.02 -18.79 -4.76
N SER A 373 1.64 -19.95 -5.32
CA SER A 373 1.50 -20.14 -6.77
C SER A 373 0.29 -19.37 -7.30
N TYR A 374 -0.84 -19.39 -6.57
CA TYR A 374 -2.02 -18.59 -6.86
C TYR A 374 -1.65 -17.11 -6.98
N MET A 375 -1.05 -16.53 -5.94
CA MET A 375 -0.70 -15.11 -5.89
C MET A 375 0.30 -14.74 -6.99
N ARG A 376 1.36 -15.53 -7.15
CA ARG A 376 2.38 -15.25 -8.18
C ARG A 376 1.80 -15.35 -9.57
N ASN A 377 1.14 -16.44 -9.93
CA ASN A 377 0.72 -16.68 -11.32
C ASN A 377 -0.43 -15.77 -11.74
N SER A 378 -1.39 -15.46 -10.85
CA SER A 378 -2.43 -14.46 -11.14
C SER A 378 -1.84 -13.07 -11.36
N TYR A 379 -0.83 -12.66 -10.57
CA TYR A 379 -0.08 -11.43 -10.84
C TYR A 379 0.70 -11.47 -12.16
N LEU A 380 1.36 -12.58 -12.51
CA LEU A 380 2.05 -12.66 -13.80
C LEU A 380 1.09 -12.50 -15.00
N ASN A 381 -0.17 -12.94 -14.85
CA ASN A 381 -1.21 -12.72 -15.86
C ASN A 381 -1.63 -11.25 -15.94
N SER A 382 -1.74 -10.57 -14.80
CA SER A 382 -2.04 -9.14 -14.79
C SER A 382 -0.94 -8.32 -15.47
N LEU A 383 0.32 -8.73 -15.36
CA LEU A 383 1.43 -8.09 -16.07
C LEU A 383 1.31 -8.21 -17.60
N LEU A 384 0.85 -9.36 -18.12
CA LEU A 384 0.62 -9.53 -19.56
C LEU A 384 -0.47 -8.58 -20.07
N TYR A 385 -1.48 -8.31 -19.25
CA TYR A 385 -2.51 -7.35 -19.59
C TYR A 385 -1.97 -5.92 -19.60
N THR A 386 -1.24 -5.51 -18.56
CA THR A 386 -0.60 -4.18 -18.50
C THR A 386 0.42 -3.98 -19.64
N ASP A 387 1.20 -5.01 -19.98
CA ASP A 387 2.13 -4.99 -21.12
C ASP A 387 1.43 -4.70 -22.44
N TRP A 388 0.35 -5.45 -22.73
CA TRP A 388 -0.46 -5.23 -23.92
C TRP A 388 -1.06 -3.83 -23.93
N LEU A 389 -1.69 -3.41 -22.84
CA LEU A 389 -2.39 -2.12 -22.76
C LEU A 389 -1.44 -0.94 -22.95
N LEU A 390 -0.26 -0.96 -22.31
CA LEU A 390 0.76 0.06 -22.52
C LEU A 390 1.22 0.10 -23.98
N SER A 391 1.39 -1.05 -24.62
CA SER A 391 1.75 -1.11 -26.03
C SER A 391 0.68 -0.51 -26.95
N GLU A 392 -0.61 -0.69 -26.62
CA GLU A 392 -1.71 -0.09 -27.36
C GLU A 392 -1.81 1.42 -27.12
N ILE A 393 -1.55 1.90 -25.90
CA ILE A 393 -1.47 3.33 -25.60
C ILE A 393 -0.33 3.99 -26.39
N PHE A 394 0.84 3.35 -26.48
CA PHE A 394 1.94 3.87 -27.28
C PHE A 394 1.63 3.89 -28.78
N LYS A 395 0.88 2.91 -29.29
CA LYS A 395 0.39 2.92 -30.68
C LYS A 395 -0.62 4.05 -30.90
N GLU A 396 -1.54 4.25 -29.96
CA GLU A 396 -2.53 5.33 -30.03
C GLU A 396 -1.84 6.70 -30.02
N ALA A 397 -0.81 6.87 -29.20
CA ALA A 397 -0.01 8.09 -29.17
C ALA A 397 0.56 8.48 -30.55
N GLU A 398 0.98 7.51 -31.38
CA GLU A 398 1.45 7.76 -32.75
C GLU A 398 0.33 8.19 -33.72
N ASN A 399 -0.93 7.89 -33.40
CA ASN A 399 -2.09 8.32 -34.19
C ASN A 399 -2.61 9.70 -33.79
N MET A 400 -2.22 10.21 -32.62
CA MET A 400 -2.60 11.54 -32.15
C MET A 400 -1.88 12.64 -32.95
N ARG A 401 -2.54 13.79 -33.05
CA ARG A 401 -2.00 14.97 -33.73
C ARG A 401 -0.77 15.52 -32.99
N GLY A 402 0.27 15.85 -33.74
CA GLY A 402 1.46 16.56 -33.23
C GLY A 402 2.41 15.67 -32.43
N CYS A 403 3.31 16.30 -31.66
CA CYS A 403 4.23 15.58 -30.78
C CYS A 403 3.47 15.09 -29.53
N THR A 404 3.41 13.77 -29.37
CA THR A 404 2.91 13.12 -28.16
C THR A 404 4.05 12.48 -27.37
N ILE A 405 4.06 12.72 -26.06
CA ILE A 405 4.98 12.08 -25.10
C ILE A 405 4.14 11.35 -24.04
N VAL A 406 4.44 10.07 -23.83
CA VAL A 406 3.81 9.21 -22.82
C VAL A 406 4.83 8.94 -21.71
N PHE A 407 4.47 9.31 -20.48
CA PHE A 407 5.17 8.96 -19.25
C PHE A 407 4.39 7.85 -18.55
N ALA A 408 5.02 6.72 -18.25
CA ALA A 408 4.37 5.60 -17.59
C ALA A 408 5.17 5.12 -16.38
N THR A 409 4.49 4.97 -15.24
CA THR A 409 5.04 4.40 -14.00
C THR A 409 3.94 3.70 -13.22
N SER A 410 4.26 3.07 -12.09
CA SER A 410 3.27 2.63 -11.11
C SER A 410 3.29 3.54 -9.91
N ASP A 411 2.16 3.59 -9.21
CA ASP A 411 2.04 4.18 -7.87
C ASP A 411 3.00 3.52 -6.86
N HIS A 412 3.04 2.19 -6.74
CA HIS A 412 3.96 1.42 -5.93
C HIS A 412 4.22 0.02 -6.53
N GLY A 413 5.12 -0.74 -5.90
CA GLY A 413 5.39 -2.13 -6.24
C GLY A 413 4.43 -3.09 -5.55
N GLU A 414 4.71 -4.39 -5.68
CA GLU A 414 3.93 -5.44 -5.04
C GLU A 414 4.89 -6.60 -4.67
N MET A 415 4.81 -7.09 -3.43
CA MET A 415 5.62 -8.23 -2.98
C MET A 415 4.95 -9.56 -3.30
N MET A 416 5.77 -10.57 -3.60
CA MET A 416 5.37 -11.88 -4.15
C MET A 416 6.04 -13.04 -3.41
N GLY A 417 6.44 -12.82 -2.16
CA GLY A 417 7.03 -13.83 -1.29
C GLY A 417 8.49 -14.16 -1.58
N ASP A 418 9.25 -13.29 -2.23
CA ASP A 418 10.68 -13.54 -2.48
C ASP A 418 11.50 -13.55 -1.17
N LYS A 419 12.68 -14.17 -1.22
CA LYS A 419 13.64 -14.11 -0.09
C LYS A 419 14.01 -12.67 0.28
N SER A 420 14.15 -11.78 -0.70
CA SER A 420 14.41 -10.35 -0.44
C SER A 420 13.25 -9.64 0.27
N GLU A 421 12.03 -10.14 0.09
CA GLU A 421 10.78 -9.65 0.72
C GLU A 421 10.54 -10.31 2.08
N LYS A 422 11.39 -11.30 2.44
CA LYS A 422 11.28 -12.18 3.61
C LYS A 422 9.96 -12.96 3.63
N GLY A 423 9.52 -13.40 2.45
CA GLY A 423 8.31 -14.22 2.30
C GLY A 423 6.99 -13.46 2.37
N ARG A 424 7.02 -12.11 2.39
CA ARG A 424 5.82 -11.27 2.41
C ARG A 424 5.14 -11.18 1.05
N PHE A 425 3.82 -11.08 1.07
CA PHE A 425 2.98 -10.80 -0.09
C PHE A 425 2.23 -9.49 0.13
N GLY A 426 1.76 -8.88 -0.96
CA GLY A 426 1.03 -7.61 -0.91
C GLY A 426 1.94 -6.39 -0.95
N HIS A 427 1.34 -5.23 -0.71
CA HIS A 427 2.03 -3.97 -0.45
C HIS A 427 1.75 -3.49 0.99
N VAL A 428 1.92 -2.19 1.29
CA VAL A 428 1.75 -1.53 2.60
C VAL A 428 2.99 -1.58 3.50
N TYR A 429 3.95 -2.47 3.23
CA TYR A 429 5.13 -2.60 4.07
C TYR A 429 6.16 -1.54 3.71
N LEU A 430 6.59 -0.75 4.70
CA LEU A 430 7.66 0.23 4.50
C LEU A 430 9.02 -0.46 4.25
N GLY A 431 9.26 -0.81 2.98
CA GLY A 431 10.44 -1.53 2.51
C GLY A 431 10.74 -1.21 1.04
N TYR A 432 12.01 -1.35 0.66
CA TYR A 432 12.44 -1.05 -0.71
C TYR A 432 11.75 -1.91 -1.77
N GLU A 433 11.46 -3.17 -1.45
CA GLU A 433 10.84 -4.08 -2.42
C GLU A 433 9.46 -3.59 -2.86
N ASP A 434 8.74 -2.93 -1.95
CA ASP A 434 7.38 -2.41 -2.14
C ASP A 434 7.33 -1.09 -2.91
N ALA A 435 8.49 -0.46 -3.10
CA ALA A 435 8.60 0.80 -3.83
C ALA A 435 9.23 0.65 -5.21
N LYS A 436 9.61 -0.56 -5.63
CA LYS A 436 10.29 -0.79 -6.92
C LYS A 436 9.29 -0.78 -8.06
N VAL A 437 9.23 0.33 -8.78
CA VAL A 437 8.31 0.55 -9.91
C VAL A 437 9.09 0.67 -11.23
N PRO A 438 8.46 0.44 -12.39
CA PRO A 438 9.03 0.82 -13.67
C PRO A 438 8.91 2.33 -13.88
N MET A 439 9.85 2.91 -14.63
CA MET A 439 9.74 4.25 -15.21
C MET A 439 9.93 4.08 -16.70
N MET A 440 9.00 4.58 -17.50
CA MET A 440 9.00 4.43 -18.95
C MET A 440 8.61 5.74 -19.62
N ILE A 441 9.28 6.06 -20.71
CA ILE A 441 8.94 7.19 -21.59
C ILE A 441 8.82 6.66 -23.01
N TYR A 442 7.72 6.97 -23.67
CA TYR A 442 7.57 6.78 -25.11
C TYR A 442 7.29 8.13 -25.75
N TYR A 443 7.97 8.48 -26.83
CA TYR A 443 7.66 9.70 -27.58
C TYR A 443 7.50 9.41 -29.06
N THR A 444 6.59 10.12 -29.70
CA THR A 444 6.29 9.95 -31.13
C THR A 444 7.38 10.50 -32.03
N LYS A 445 7.44 10.02 -33.28
CA LYS A 445 8.43 10.49 -34.26
C LYS A 445 8.28 11.96 -34.65
N SER A 446 7.09 12.52 -34.47
CA SER A 446 6.78 13.94 -34.70
C SER A 446 7.42 14.87 -33.68
N CYS A 447 7.96 14.34 -32.57
CA CYS A 447 8.59 15.15 -31.54
C CYS A 447 9.93 15.74 -31.99
N PRO A 448 10.13 17.07 -31.90
CA PRO A 448 11.39 17.70 -32.20
C PRO A 448 12.49 17.30 -31.20
N ALA A 449 13.74 17.25 -31.66
CA ALA A 449 14.88 16.90 -30.84
C ALA A 449 15.08 17.82 -29.61
N SER A 450 14.61 19.07 -29.69
CA SER A 450 14.63 20.01 -28.56
C SER A 450 13.80 19.53 -27.36
N LEU A 451 12.72 18.77 -27.61
CA LEU A 451 11.87 18.20 -26.55
C LEU A 451 12.42 16.88 -26.00
N THR A 452 13.10 16.09 -26.84
CA THR A 452 13.47 14.71 -26.49
C THR A 452 14.90 14.57 -25.98
N LYS A 453 15.82 15.49 -26.33
CA LYS A 453 17.24 15.41 -25.97
C LYS A 453 17.50 15.38 -24.46
N GLU A 454 16.61 15.99 -23.67
CA GLU A 454 16.75 16.05 -22.20
C GLU A 454 16.02 14.91 -21.48
N LEU A 455 15.24 14.10 -22.20
CA LEU A 455 14.60 12.91 -21.62
C LEU A 455 15.64 11.81 -21.49
N SER A 456 16.00 11.47 -20.25
CA SER A 456 16.94 10.39 -19.95
C SER A 456 16.42 9.51 -18.83
N LEU A 457 16.53 8.19 -19.03
CA LEU A 457 16.30 7.15 -18.04
C LEU A 457 17.52 6.21 -17.94
N ASP A 458 18.72 6.80 -17.90
CA ASP A 458 20.01 6.08 -17.81
C ASP A 458 20.35 5.60 -16.39
N LYS A 459 19.62 6.09 -15.38
CA LYS A 459 19.84 5.80 -13.95
C LYS A 459 18.56 5.39 -13.27
N VAL A 460 18.69 4.90 -12.04
CA VAL A 460 17.54 4.66 -11.16
C VAL A 460 17.06 6.00 -10.62
N ILE A 461 15.79 6.31 -10.80
CA ILE A 461 15.20 7.59 -10.37
C ILE A 461 14.01 7.39 -9.43
N SER A 462 13.66 8.44 -8.71
CA SER A 462 12.46 8.51 -7.90
C SER A 462 11.27 9.09 -8.67
N HIS A 463 10.06 8.83 -8.19
CA HIS A 463 8.84 9.53 -8.61
C HIS A 463 8.98 11.05 -8.64
N TYR A 464 9.67 11.64 -7.65
CA TYR A 464 9.90 13.08 -7.62
C TYR A 464 10.73 13.57 -8.83
N GLN A 465 11.82 12.87 -9.17
CA GLN A 465 12.61 13.20 -10.35
C GLN A 465 11.84 12.96 -11.65
N PHE A 466 11.08 11.86 -11.72
CA PHE A 466 10.26 11.55 -12.89
C PHE A 466 9.16 12.61 -13.10
N GLY A 467 8.48 13.03 -12.04
CA GLY A 467 7.51 14.12 -12.09
C GLY A 467 8.15 15.47 -12.45
N LYS A 468 9.38 15.76 -11.96
CA LYS A 468 10.13 16.94 -12.39
C LYS A 468 10.42 16.94 -13.89
N MET A 469 10.66 15.77 -14.50
CA MET A 469 10.80 15.67 -15.96
C MET A 469 9.51 16.07 -16.67
N ILE A 470 8.35 15.61 -16.17
CA ILE A 470 7.03 16.00 -16.71
C ILE A 470 6.82 17.52 -16.60
N ALA A 471 7.11 18.11 -15.43
CA ALA A 471 7.01 19.56 -15.24
C ALA A 471 7.93 20.33 -16.21
N LYS A 472 9.14 19.81 -16.46
CA LYS A 472 10.07 20.40 -17.44
C LYS A 472 9.52 20.32 -18.87
N THR A 473 8.89 19.20 -19.24
CA THR A 473 8.20 19.05 -20.53
C THR A 473 7.02 20.01 -20.67
N LEU A 474 6.40 20.41 -19.56
CA LEU A 474 5.40 21.48 -19.47
C LEU A 474 6.02 22.90 -19.46
N GLY A 475 7.34 23.04 -19.60
CA GLY A 475 8.01 24.33 -19.58
C GLY A 475 8.14 24.95 -18.19
N TYR A 476 8.24 24.13 -17.14
CA TYR A 476 8.51 24.57 -15.78
C TYR A 476 9.73 23.88 -15.18
N GLU A 477 10.58 24.66 -14.52
CA GLU A 477 11.58 24.12 -13.62
C GLU A 477 11.10 24.26 -12.18
N VAL A 478 11.08 23.12 -11.48
CA VAL A 478 10.73 23.04 -10.06
C VAL A 478 12.00 22.99 -9.24
N GLU A 479 12.29 24.09 -8.55
CA GLU A 479 13.43 24.24 -7.67
C GLU A 479 13.00 24.00 -6.22
N ASN A 480 13.60 23.01 -5.58
CA ASN A 480 13.38 22.72 -4.17
C ASN A 480 14.67 23.05 -3.40
N PRO A 481 14.71 24.17 -2.63
CA PRO A 481 15.89 24.57 -1.87
C PRO A 481 16.28 23.59 -0.74
N ASN A 482 15.45 22.59 -0.47
CA ASN A 482 15.68 21.53 0.52
C ASN A 482 16.21 20.23 -0.13
N ASP A 483 16.40 20.20 -1.46
CA ASP A 483 16.89 19.03 -2.16
C ASP A 483 18.37 18.76 -1.85
N ASP A 484 18.64 17.64 -1.21
CA ASP A 484 19.98 17.18 -0.82
C ASP A 484 20.39 15.91 -1.57
N GLY A 485 19.68 15.56 -2.64
CA GLY A 485 19.90 14.34 -3.43
C GLY A 485 19.37 13.06 -2.75
N THR A 486 18.74 13.16 -1.57
CA THR A 486 18.06 12.02 -0.94
C THR A 486 16.71 11.74 -1.61
N TYR A 487 16.38 10.47 -1.84
CA TYR A 487 15.05 10.03 -2.22
C TYR A 487 14.30 9.54 -0.98
N TYR A 488 13.00 9.80 -0.97
CA TYR A 488 12.13 9.41 0.13
C TYR A 488 11.07 8.44 -0.36
N ILE A 489 10.80 7.41 0.43
CA ILE A 489 9.66 6.51 0.26
C ILE A 489 8.82 6.67 1.52
N ASN A 490 7.60 7.18 1.39
CA ASN A 490 6.68 7.30 2.51
C ASN A 490 6.05 5.95 2.84
N GLY A 491 5.75 5.73 4.12
CA GLY A 491 4.82 4.68 4.53
C GLY A 491 3.37 5.06 4.21
N VAL A 492 2.45 4.51 4.97
CA VAL A 492 0.99 4.67 4.82
C VAL A 492 0.42 6.00 5.36
N ASP A 493 1.27 7.02 5.50
CA ASP A 493 0.86 8.37 5.85
C ASP A 493 1.61 9.36 4.96
N ILE A 494 0.84 10.12 4.20
CA ILE A 494 1.37 11.08 3.25
C ILE A 494 2.18 12.20 3.92
N ALA A 495 1.92 12.49 5.19
CA ALA A 495 2.70 13.46 5.97
C ALA A 495 3.92 12.82 6.67
N GLY A 496 4.18 11.54 6.43
CA GLY A 496 5.39 10.84 6.86
C GLY A 496 5.47 10.50 8.35
N HIS A 497 4.40 10.68 9.14
CA HIS A 497 4.41 10.38 10.57
C HIS A 497 4.41 8.86 10.84
N LYS A 498 3.87 8.07 9.90
CA LYS A 498 3.89 6.60 9.96
C LYS A 498 5.16 5.98 9.35
N GLY A 499 6.23 6.77 9.31
CA GLY A 499 7.56 6.33 8.88
C GLY A 499 7.82 6.56 7.40
N PHE A 500 9.11 6.63 7.06
CA PHE A 500 9.59 6.75 5.69
C PHE A 500 11.01 6.19 5.60
N LEU A 501 11.43 5.79 4.39
CA LEU A 501 12.81 5.42 4.08
C LEU A 501 13.55 6.59 3.45
N LYS A 502 14.88 6.63 3.65
CA LYS A 502 15.79 7.56 2.97
C LYS A 502 16.75 6.76 2.10
N ILE A 503 16.81 7.08 0.82
CA ILE A 503 17.78 6.52 -0.12
C ILE A 503 18.74 7.63 -0.50
N LYS A 504 20.03 7.43 -0.25
CA LYS A 504 21.06 8.31 -0.81
C LYS A 504 21.70 7.57 -1.97
N GLU A 505 21.74 8.19 -3.15
CA GLU A 505 22.64 7.71 -4.19
C GLU A 505 24.05 7.64 -3.60
N LYS A 506 24.70 6.47 -3.71
CA LYS A 506 26.13 6.40 -3.46
C LYS A 506 26.79 7.23 -4.55
N LYS A 507 27.42 8.33 -4.15
CA LYS A 507 28.26 9.16 -5.02
C LYS A 507 29.40 8.35 -5.62
#